data_AF-A0A961Y475-F1
#
_entry.id   AF-A0A961Y475-F1
#
_cell.length_a   1.000
_cell.length_b   1.000
_cell.length_c   1.000
_cell.angle_alpha   90.00
_cell.angle_beta   90.00
_cell.angle_gamma   90.00
#
_symmetry.space_group_name_H-M   'P 1'
#
loop_
_entity.id
_entity.type
_entity.pdbx_description
1 polymer ?
#
loop_
_entity_poly.entity_id
_entity_poly.type
_entity_poly.pdbx_seq_one_letter_code
_entity_poly.pdbx_strand_id
1 'polypeptide(L)' 'GIGFPPVSGEWATRDFMDGDSWILEPGMVFHMIVVAQGLSFSETMLVTESGAERLGALDRKLTLVR' A
#
# COMPACT_ATOMS: atom_id res chain seq x y z
N GLY A 1 7.23 -2.24 -7.22
CA GLY A 1 6.97 -3.04 -8.43
C GLY A 1 7.52 -4.44 -8.26
N ILE A 2 8.39 -4.88 -9.17
CA ILE A 2 9.16 -6.12 -8.97
C ILE A 2 10.17 -5.90 -7.84
N GLY A 3 10.30 -6.88 -6.94
CA GLY A 3 11.21 -6.81 -5.80
C GLY A 3 11.92 -8.15 -5.58
N PHE A 4 13.15 -8.11 -5.09
CA PHE A 4 14.00 -9.27 -4.83
C PHE A 4 14.48 -9.25 -3.38
N PRO A 5 14.85 -10.39 -2.78
CA PRO A 5 15.37 -10.42 -1.43
C PRO A 5 16.51 -9.41 -1.22
N PRO A 6 16.55 -8.71 -0.08
CA PRO A 6 15.73 -8.93 1.12
C PRO A 6 14.43 -8.12 1.17
N VAL A 7 14.15 -7.23 0.20
CA VAL A 7 13.05 -6.26 0.29
C VAL A 7 12.25 -6.21 -1.01
N SER A 8 10.92 -6.20 -0.89
CA SER A 8 10.03 -6.08 -2.04
C SER A 8 9.64 -4.64 -2.39
N GLY A 9 9.89 -3.69 -1.48
CA GLY A 9 9.46 -2.30 -1.61
C GLY A 9 10.52 -1.36 -2.14
N GLU A 10 10.08 -0.28 -2.79
CA GLU A 10 10.89 0.83 -3.29
C GLU A 10 10.90 2.01 -2.30
N TRP A 11 10.95 1.70 -0.99
CA TRP A 11 10.73 2.65 0.11
C TRP A 11 11.70 3.84 0.13
N ALA A 12 12.90 3.68 -0.42
CA ALA A 12 13.88 4.76 -0.53
C ALA A 12 13.47 5.86 -1.52
N THR A 13 12.46 5.61 -2.37
CA THR A 13 12.00 6.55 -3.39
C THR A 13 10.85 7.42 -2.89
N ARG A 14 9.77 6.78 -2.42
CA ARG A 14 8.55 7.42 -1.92
C ARG A 14 7.96 6.56 -0.82
N ASP A 15 7.65 7.19 0.30
CA ASP A 15 6.93 6.61 1.43
C ASP A 15 5.84 7.61 1.88
N PHE A 16 4.85 7.15 2.65
CA PHE A 16 3.80 8.00 3.20
C PHE A 16 4.14 8.39 4.63
N MET A 17 5.03 9.36 4.81
CA MET A 17 5.44 9.87 6.11
C MET A 17 4.98 11.32 6.32
N ASP A 18 4.92 11.73 7.58
CA ASP A 18 4.65 13.13 7.91
C ASP A 18 5.75 14.04 7.34
N GLY A 19 5.33 15.12 6.68
CA GLY A 19 6.23 16.09 6.03
C GLY A 19 6.64 15.77 4.60
N ASP A 20 6.26 14.62 4.04
CA ASP A 20 6.52 14.33 2.63
C ASP A 20 5.74 15.26 1.68
N SER A 21 6.40 15.76 0.64
CA SER A 21 5.85 16.77 -0.28
C SER A 21 5.77 16.32 -1.74
N TRP A 22 6.02 15.03 -2.01
CA TRP A 22 5.92 14.48 -3.35
C TRP A 22 4.45 14.31 -3.77
N ILE A 23 4.20 14.28 -5.08
CA ILE A 23 2.84 14.23 -5.65
C ILE A 23 2.57 12.83 -6.21
N LEU A 24 1.34 12.34 -6.02
CA LEU A 24 0.85 11.10 -6.62
C LEU A 24 0.66 11.27 -8.13
N GLU A 25 1.18 10.35 -8.92
CA GLU A 25 1.00 10.32 -10.37
C GLU A 25 0.32 8.99 -10.79
N PRO A 26 -0.55 9.01 -11.81
CA PRO A 26 -1.15 7.78 -12.34
C PRO A 26 -0.09 6.74 -12.72
N GLY A 27 -0.35 5.47 -12.39
CA GLY A 27 0.57 4.36 -12.60
C GLY A 27 1.46 4.04 -11.41
N MET A 28 1.56 4.91 -10.40
CA MET A 28 2.22 4.56 -9.15
C MET A 28 1.47 3.44 -8.41
N VAL A 29 2.20 2.50 -7.81
CA VAL A 29 1.63 1.39 -7.05
C VAL A 29 2.26 1.33 -5.67
N PHE A 30 1.43 1.33 -4.63
CA PHE A 30 1.85 1.33 -3.23
C PHE A 30 1.29 0.14 -2.46
N HIS A 31 2.09 -0.39 -1.54
CA HIS A 31 1.59 -1.26 -0.49
C HIS A 31 1.20 -0.40 0.71
N MET A 32 -0.09 -0.11 0.82
CA MET A 32 -0.65 0.70 1.90
C MET A 32 -0.86 -0.19 3.12
N ILE A 33 -0.18 0.09 4.22
CA ILE A 33 -0.28 -0.68 5.46
C ILE A 33 -0.56 0.24 6.64
N VAL A 34 -1.49 -0.17 7.50
CA VAL A 34 -1.74 0.45 8.80
C VAL A 34 -1.73 -0.62 9.87
N VAL A 35 -1.02 -0.35 10.96
CA VAL A 35 -0.89 -1.27 12.09
C VAL A 35 -1.23 -0.53 13.38
N ALA A 36 -2.08 -1.14 14.21
CA ALA A 36 -2.40 -0.62 15.54
C ALA A 36 -2.67 -1.78 16.49
N GLN A 37 -2.04 -1.78 17.66
CA GLN A 37 -2.32 -2.73 18.76
C GLN A 37 -2.32 -4.21 18.32
N GLY A 38 -1.37 -4.62 17.48
CA GLY A 38 -1.25 -6.00 16.98
C GLY A 38 -2.23 -6.37 15.85
N LEU A 39 -3.03 -5.42 15.37
CA LEU A 39 -3.90 -5.57 14.22
C LEU A 39 -3.33 -4.82 13.01
N SER A 40 -3.41 -5.43 11.83
CA SER A 40 -3.01 -4.79 10.57
C SER A 40 -4.08 -4.92 9.50
N PHE A 41 -4.26 -3.84 8.74
CA PHE A 41 -4.88 -3.90 7.41
C PHE A 41 -3.86 -3.45 6.38
N SER A 42 -3.80 -4.15 5.26
CA SER A 42 -2.93 -3.76 4.16
C SER A 42 -3.61 -3.98 2.82
N GLU A 43 -3.31 -3.13 1.85
CA GLU A 43 -3.82 -3.21 0.49
C GLU A 43 -2.74 -2.79 -0.51
N THR A 44 -2.74 -3.40 -1.69
CA THR A 44 -1.94 -2.91 -2.82
C THR A 44 -2.81 -1.99 -3.65
N MET A 45 -2.44 -0.71 -3.74
CA MET A 45 -3.21 0.35 -4.38
C MET A 45 -2.49 0.88 -5.62
N LEU A 46 -3.20 0.96 -6.74
CA LEU A 46 -2.78 1.65 -7.96
C LEU A 46 -3.34 3.07 -7.95
N VAL A 47 -2.49 4.08 -8.17
CA VAL A 47 -2.94 5.45 -8.47
C VAL A 47 -3.43 5.47 -9.93
N THR A 48 -4.64 5.95 -10.15
CA THR A 48 -5.24 6.10 -11.49
C THR A 48 -5.35 7.58 -11.86
N GLU A 49 -5.75 7.90 -13.08
CA GLU A 49 -6.01 9.28 -13.51
C GLU A 49 -7.09 9.98 -12.69
N SER A 50 -8.01 9.21 -12.09
CA SER A 50 -9.20 9.72 -11.40
C SER A 50 -9.24 9.37 -9.90
N GLY A 51 -8.18 8.76 -9.36
CA GLY A 51 -8.12 8.38 -7.95
C GLY A 51 -7.20 7.20 -7.68
N ALA A 52 -7.72 6.16 -7.03
CA ALA A 52 -6.98 4.95 -6.74
C ALA A 52 -7.85 3.70 -6.89
N GLU A 53 -7.22 2.60 -7.31
CA GLU A 53 -7.82 1.28 -7.46
C GLU A 53 -7.11 0.28 -6.54
N ARG A 54 -7.88 -0.62 -5.93
CA ARG A 54 -7.35 -1.71 -5.12
C ARG A 54 -7.07 -2.93 -5.99
N LEU A 55 -5.81 -3.36 -6.05
CA LEU A 55 -5.41 -4.53 -6.85
C LEU A 55 -5.73 -5.86 -6.14
N GLY A 56 -5.93 -5.83 -4.83
CA GLY A 56 -6.38 -6.98 -4.03
C GLY A 56 -7.91 -7.15 -4.06
N ALA A 57 -8.36 -8.42 -4.03
CA ALA A 57 -9.78 -8.76 -4.01
C ALA A 57 -10.30 -9.21 -2.63
N LEU A 58 -9.44 -9.41 -1.64
CA LEU A 58 -9.84 -9.88 -0.32
C LEU A 58 -10.76 -8.84 0.38
N ASP A 59 -11.81 -9.30 1.04
CA ASP A 59 -12.68 -8.42 1.82
C ASP A 59 -11.89 -7.72 2.93
N ARG A 60 -12.01 -6.38 3.01
CA ARG A 60 -11.34 -5.58 4.04
C ARG A 60 -12.11 -5.63 5.36
N LYS A 61 -12.08 -6.80 6.00
CA LYS A 61 -12.74 -7.08 7.28
C LYS A 61 -11.89 -7.99 8.15
N LEU A 62 -12.12 -7.96 9.45
CA LEU A 62 -11.54 -8.97 10.34
C LEU A 62 -12.22 -10.31 10.06
N THR A 63 -11.41 -11.28 9.65
CA THR A 63 -11.88 -12.65 9.44
C THR A 63 -11.60 -13.45 10.69
N LEU A 64 -12.67 -13.90 11.35
CA LEU A 64 -12.56 -14.91 12.41
C LEU A 64 -12.45 -16.28 11.75
N VAL A 65 -11.34 -16.97 11.98
CA VAL A 65 -11.16 -18.37 11.60
C VAL A 65 -11.50 -19.21 12.83
N ARG A 66 -12.40 -20.17 12.70
CA ARG A 66 -12.79 -21.11 13.76
C ARG A 66 -11.96 -22.38 13.68
#